data_AF-A0A3C0AHM2-F1
#
_entry.id   AF-A0A3C0AHM2-F1
#
_cell.length_a   1.000
_cell.length_b   1.000
_cell.length_c   1.000
_cell.angle_alpha   90.00
_cell.angle_beta   90.00
_cell.angle_gamma   90.00
#
_symmetry.space_group_name_H-M   'P 1'
#
loop_
_entity.id
_entity.type
_entity.pdbx_description
1 polymer ?
#
loop_
_entity_poly.entity_id
_entity_poly.type
_entity_poly.pdbx_seq_one_letter_code
_entity_poly.pdbx_strand_id
1 'polypeptide(L)'
;MFEKWITDQWAEMPMVLLSCLLTYAVILLYTRLTGLRSFSKMSAADFAMTVAVGSLFASTISSSTPTLVIGLTALASLFFGQWLLAMLRQHFVWFSKLVDNEPLLLMRGSTILDENLKKANITRDDVYGKLREANALNADQVLAVVFETTGDISVLHSADPDAKLEPDFFRNVTGAEQLFENRESASGH
;
A
#
# COMPACT_ATOMS: atom_id res chain seq x y z
N MET A 1 -3.43 25.68 -41.31
CA MET A 1 -2.56 24.91 -40.39
C MET A 1 -3.18 24.80 -39.00
N PHE A 2 -3.73 25.89 -38.44
CA PHE A 2 -4.51 25.87 -37.19
C PHE A 2 -5.82 25.06 -37.26
N GLU A 3 -6.57 25.15 -38.37
CA GLU A 3 -7.81 24.36 -38.55
C GLU A 3 -7.54 22.85 -38.58
N LYS A 4 -6.51 22.38 -39.29
CA LYS A 4 -6.11 20.96 -39.28
C LYS A 4 -5.75 20.42 -37.90
N TRP A 5 -5.30 21.29 -36.99
CA TRP A 5 -5.00 20.91 -35.61
C TRP A 5 -6.26 20.77 -34.74
N ILE A 6 -7.38 21.41 -35.11
CA ILE A 6 -8.61 21.46 -34.30
C ILE A 6 -9.76 20.65 -34.93
N THR A 7 -9.88 20.59 -36.27
CA THR A 7 -11.13 20.17 -36.93
C THR A 7 -11.03 18.92 -37.81
N ASP A 8 -9.85 18.45 -38.20
CA ASP A 8 -9.72 17.33 -39.16
C ASP A 8 -10.13 15.95 -38.58
N GLN A 9 -10.43 15.84 -37.28
CA GLN A 9 -10.72 14.56 -36.59
C GLN A 9 -12.15 14.42 -36.06
N TRP A 10 -13.10 15.27 -36.47
CA TRP A 10 -14.48 15.23 -35.95
C TRP A 10 -15.21 13.90 -36.20
N ALA A 11 -14.82 13.17 -37.25
CA ALA A 11 -15.36 11.84 -37.54
C ALA A 11 -15.00 10.79 -36.48
N GLU A 12 -13.90 10.98 -35.73
CA GLU A 12 -13.45 10.06 -34.69
C GLU A 12 -14.07 10.38 -33.32
N MET A 13 -14.60 11.60 -33.12
CA MET A 13 -15.17 12.03 -31.84
C MET A 13 -16.27 11.09 -31.29
N PRO A 14 -17.23 10.60 -32.08
CA PRO A 14 -18.24 9.66 -31.58
C PRO A 14 -17.62 8.35 -31.07
N MET A 15 -16.57 7.87 -31.74
CA MET A 15 -15.87 6.65 -31.36
C MET A 15 -15.08 6.86 -30.07
N VAL A 16 -14.40 8.00 -29.93
CA VAL A 16 -13.69 8.38 -28.71
C VAL A 16 -14.65 8.52 -27.53
N LEU A 17 -15.80 9.17 -27.71
CA LEU A 17 -16.81 9.32 -26.67
C LEU A 17 -17.38 7.96 -26.23
N LEU A 18 -17.69 7.08 -27.18
CA LEU A 18 -18.17 5.73 -26.89
C LEU A 18 -17.11 4.91 -26.15
N SER A 19 -15.88 4.90 -26.65
CA SER A 19 -14.75 4.22 -26.02
C SER A 19 -14.49 4.73 -24.60
N CYS A 20 -14.56 6.05 -24.39
CA CYS A 20 -14.42 6.66 -23.07
C CYS A 20 -15.51 6.17 -22.11
N LEU A 21 -16.78 6.25 -22.52
CA LEU A 21 -17.90 5.85 -21.67
C LEU A 21 -17.86 4.36 -21.31
N LEU A 22 -17.57 3.49 -22.30
CA LEU A 22 -17.47 2.05 -22.07
C LEU A 22 -16.28 1.68 -21.21
N THR A 23 -15.09 2.23 -21.50
CA THR A 23 -13.88 1.94 -20.72
C THR A 23 -14.02 2.44 -19.28
N TYR A 24 -14.59 3.63 -19.09
CA TYR A 24 -14.86 4.17 -17.77
C TYR A 24 -15.87 3.32 -16.99
N ALA A 25 -16.96 2.88 -17.63
CA ALA A 25 -17.94 1.99 -17.01
C ALA A 25 -17.31 0.66 -16.56
N VAL A 26 -16.41 0.09 -17.37
CA VAL A 26 -15.66 -1.14 -17.03
C VAL A 26 -14.75 -0.91 -15.83
N ILE A 27 -13.99 0.19 -15.80
CA ILE A 27 -13.14 0.53 -14.66
C ILE A 27 -13.99 0.66 -13.38
N LEU A 28 -15.11 1.39 -13.42
CA LEU A 28 -16.00 1.54 -12.27
C LEU A 28 -16.59 0.20 -11.79
N LEU A 29 -17.01 -0.64 -12.73
CA LEU A 29 -17.52 -1.98 -12.41
C LEU A 29 -16.45 -2.79 -11.68
N TYR A 30 -15.23 -2.83 -12.21
CA TYR A 30 -14.13 -3.55 -11.58
C TYR A 30 -13.76 -2.99 -10.22
N THR A 31 -13.57 -1.67 -10.09
CA THR A 31 -13.26 -1.04 -8.80
C THR A 31 -14.32 -1.35 -7.74
N ARG A 32 -15.60 -1.43 -8.14
CA ARG A 32 -16.68 -1.81 -7.22
C ARG A 32 -16.59 -3.28 -6.78
N LEU A 33 -16.13 -4.17 -7.65
CA LEU A 33 -15.91 -5.60 -7.33
C LEU A 33 -14.70 -5.82 -6.41
N THR A 34 -13.60 -5.09 -6.61
CA THR A 34 -12.39 -5.20 -5.79
C THR A 34 -12.49 -4.53 -4.43
N GLY A 35 -13.51 -3.70 -4.21
CA GLY A 35 -13.72 -2.96 -2.97
C GLY A 35 -12.82 -1.72 -2.83
N LEU A 36 -13.18 -0.82 -1.91
CA LEU A 36 -12.44 0.41 -1.64
C LEU A 36 -11.21 0.10 -0.77
N ARG A 37 -10.00 0.27 -1.30
CA ARG A 37 -8.81 0.50 -0.48
C ARG A 37 -8.63 2.00 -0.30
N SER A 38 -8.51 2.46 0.94
CA SER A 38 -8.36 3.88 1.25
C SER A 38 -7.05 4.43 0.67
N PHE A 39 -7.10 5.58 -0.02
CA PHE A 39 -5.93 6.23 -0.61
C PHE A 39 -4.83 6.56 0.40
N SER A 40 -5.19 6.75 1.67
CA SER A 40 -4.25 7.17 2.73
C SER A 40 -3.21 6.11 3.11
N LYS A 41 -3.40 4.84 2.71
CA LYS A 41 -2.51 3.71 3.05
C LYS A 41 -2.35 2.74 1.86
N MET A 42 -2.12 3.30 0.68
CA MET A 42 -1.99 2.57 -0.57
C MET A 42 -0.65 1.81 -0.61
N SER A 43 -0.65 0.51 -0.91
CA SER A 43 0.61 -0.24 -1.09
C SER A 43 1.29 0.13 -2.42
N ALA A 44 2.58 -0.18 -2.56
CA ALA A 44 3.31 0.03 -3.82
C ALA A 44 2.64 -0.68 -5.01
N ALA A 45 2.10 -1.88 -4.79
CA ALA A 45 1.36 -2.62 -5.80
C ALA A 45 0.07 -1.91 -6.21
N ASP A 46 -0.65 -1.32 -5.25
CA ASP A 46 -1.86 -0.57 -5.54
C ASP A 46 -1.54 0.68 -6.37
N PHE A 47 -0.47 1.40 -6.04
CA PHE A 47 -0.01 2.55 -6.81
C PHE A 47 0.34 2.17 -8.27
N ALA A 48 1.13 1.11 -8.45
CA ALA A 48 1.49 0.61 -9.78
C ALA A 48 0.24 0.23 -10.61
N MET A 49 -0.76 -0.39 -9.98
CA MET A 49 -2.03 -0.72 -10.61
C MET A 49 -2.79 0.54 -11.08
N THR A 50 -2.86 1.58 -10.25
CA THR A 50 -3.51 2.85 -10.64
C THR A 50 -2.84 3.48 -11.85
N VAL A 51 -1.50 3.51 -11.89
CA VAL A 51 -0.75 4.03 -13.04
C VAL A 51 -1.01 3.18 -14.29
N ALA A 52 -1.01 1.85 -14.16
CA ALA A 52 -1.28 0.95 -15.28
C ALA A 52 -2.70 1.12 -15.84
N VAL A 53 -3.72 1.19 -14.97
CA VAL A 53 -5.12 1.43 -15.38
C VAL A 53 -5.26 2.76 -16.09
N GLY A 54 -4.66 3.84 -15.55
CA GLY A 54 -4.69 5.16 -16.18
C GLY A 54 -4.04 5.18 -17.56
N SER A 55 -2.89 4.51 -17.71
CA SER A 55 -2.19 4.37 -18.99
C SER A 55 -3.00 3.58 -20.02
N LEU A 56 -3.59 2.45 -19.61
CA LEU A 56 -4.47 1.63 -20.45
C LEU A 56 -5.74 2.39 -20.85
N PHE A 57 -6.35 3.12 -19.92
CA PHE A 57 -7.49 3.98 -20.19
C PHE A 57 -7.16 5.02 -21.27
N ALA A 58 -6.10 5.81 -21.05
CA ALA A 58 -5.66 6.83 -21.99
C ALA A 58 -5.37 6.24 -23.38
N SER A 59 -4.65 5.11 -23.42
CA SER A 59 -4.28 4.43 -24.68
C SER A 59 -5.50 3.85 -25.41
N THR A 60 -6.51 3.38 -24.69
CA THR A 60 -7.73 2.79 -25.29
C THR A 60 -8.66 3.86 -25.87
N ILE A 61 -8.69 5.06 -25.29
CA ILE A 61 -9.57 6.14 -25.75
C ILE A 61 -8.92 7.07 -26.78
N SER A 62 -7.59 7.18 -26.77
CA SER A 62 -6.87 8.19 -27.56
C SER A 62 -6.40 7.71 -28.93
N SER A 63 -6.47 6.40 -29.21
CA SER A 63 -6.06 5.84 -30.49
C SER A 63 -6.97 4.68 -30.92
N SER A 64 -7.05 4.47 -32.24
CA SER A 64 -7.73 3.30 -32.83
C SER A 64 -6.92 1.99 -32.66
N THR A 65 -5.69 2.09 -32.16
CA THR A 65 -4.76 0.99 -31.92
C THR A 65 -4.13 1.15 -30.52
N PRO A 66 -4.38 0.24 -29.57
CA PRO A 66 -5.17 -0.98 -29.68
C PRO A 66 -6.67 -0.71 -29.92
N THR A 67 -7.39 -1.65 -30.56
CA THR A 67 -8.85 -1.54 -30.72
C THR A 67 -9.53 -1.54 -29.35
N LEU A 68 -10.74 -0.99 -29.26
CA LEU A 68 -11.51 -0.97 -28.01
C LEU A 68 -11.60 -2.36 -27.35
N VAL A 69 -11.84 -3.41 -28.14
CA VAL A 69 -11.91 -4.79 -27.63
C VAL A 69 -10.58 -5.23 -27.02
N ILE A 70 -9.46 -4.91 -27.65
CA ILE A 70 -8.12 -5.22 -27.12
C ILE A 70 -7.87 -4.43 -25.83
N GLY A 71 -8.20 -3.13 -25.81
CA GLY A 71 -8.07 -2.27 -24.62
C GLY A 71 -8.90 -2.78 -23.43
N LEU A 72 -10.17 -3.14 -23.68
CA LEU A 72 -11.04 -3.74 -22.67
C LEU A 72 -10.52 -5.10 -22.19
N THR A 73 -10.00 -5.93 -23.10
CA THR A 73 -9.41 -7.23 -22.75
C THR A 73 -8.15 -7.05 -21.90
N ALA A 74 -7.32 -6.06 -22.22
CA ALA A 74 -6.12 -5.74 -21.45
C ALA A 74 -6.47 -5.23 -20.04
N LEU A 75 -7.47 -4.36 -19.90
CA LEU A 75 -7.99 -3.95 -18.59
C LEU A 75 -8.54 -5.14 -17.80
N ALA A 76 -9.37 -5.98 -18.43
CA ALA A 76 -9.91 -7.18 -17.79
C ALA A 76 -8.79 -8.12 -17.30
N SER A 77 -7.73 -8.27 -18.09
CA SER A 77 -6.56 -9.10 -17.75
C SER A 77 -5.77 -8.50 -16.58
N LEU A 78 -5.62 -7.17 -16.56
CA LEU A 78 -4.96 -6.44 -15.47
C LEU A 78 -5.71 -6.61 -14.15
N PHE A 79 -7.03 -6.40 -14.15
CA PHE A 79 -7.87 -6.60 -12.97
C PHE A 79 -7.94 -8.08 -12.54
N PHE A 80 -7.99 -9.01 -13.50
CA PHE A 80 -7.93 -10.44 -13.21
C PHE A 80 -6.60 -10.81 -12.53
N GLY A 81 -5.47 -10.26 -13.02
CA GLY A 81 -4.17 -10.42 -12.39
C GLY A 81 -4.15 -9.89 -10.96
N GLN A 82 -4.72 -8.70 -10.72
CA GLN A 82 -4.83 -8.14 -9.38
C GLN A 82 -5.65 -9.03 -8.44
N TRP A 83 -6.79 -9.54 -8.92
CA TRP A 83 -7.63 -10.49 -8.16
C TRP A 83 -6.87 -11.78 -7.86
N LEU A 84 -6.17 -12.33 -8.85
CA LEU A 84 -5.35 -13.54 -8.69
C LEU A 84 -4.23 -13.34 -7.66
N LEU A 85 -3.51 -12.21 -7.72
CA LEU A 85 -2.50 -11.86 -6.73
C LEU A 85 -3.10 -11.77 -5.32
N ALA A 86 -4.28 -11.16 -5.17
CA ALA A 86 -4.95 -11.08 -3.88
C ALA A 86 -5.36 -12.47 -3.34
N MET A 87 -5.90 -13.33 -4.20
CA MET A 87 -6.23 -14.73 -3.87
C MET A 87 -4.98 -15.52 -3.45
N LEU A 88 -3.90 -15.43 -4.23
CA LEU A 88 -2.64 -16.13 -3.95
C LEU A 88 -2.05 -15.68 -2.61
N ARG A 89 -2.05 -14.38 -2.33
CA ARG A 89 -1.60 -13.82 -1.05
C ARG A 89 -2.42 -14.35 0.14
N GLN A 90 -3.74 -14.47 -0.01
CA GLN A 90 -4.60 -15.00 1.05
C GLN A 90 -4.42 -16.49 1.30
N HIS A 91 -4.11 -17.27 0.25
CA HIS A 91 -4.02 -18.73 0.36
C HIS A 91 -2.60 -19.22 0.66
N PHE A 92 -1.58 -18.47 0.27
CA PHE A 92 -0.18 -18.88 0.37
C PHE A 92 0.65 -17.87 1.15
N VAL A 93 1.00 -18.22 2.40
CA VAL A 93 1.84 -17.39 3.28
C VAL A 93 3.18 -17.05 2.63
N TRP A 94 3.83 -18.00 1.94
CA TRP A 94 5.10 -17.75 1.25
C TRP A 94 4.97 -16.72 0.12
N PHE A 95 3.81 -16.66 -0.55
CA PHE A 95 3.57 -15.71 -1.63
C PHE A 95 3.34 -14.30 -1.09
N SER A 96 2.60 -14.18 0.03
CA SER A 96 2.48 -12.91 0.76
C SER A 96 3.86 -12.37 1.14
N LYS A 97 4.75 -13.20 1.71
CA LYS A 97 6.11 -12.80 2.07
C LYS A 97 7.01 -12.39 0.89
N LEU A 98 6.72 -12.91 -0.31
CA LEU A 98 7.48 -12.58 -1.52
C LEU A 98 7.02 -11.26 -2.14
N VAL A 99 5.72 -10.97 -2.07
CA VAL A 99 5.10 -9.84 -2.77
C VAL A 99 4.88 -8.64 -1.86
N ASP A 100 4.55 -8.86 -0.59
CA ASP A 100 4.36 -7.82 0.39
C ASP A 100 5.65 -7.63 1.22
N ASN A 101 5.94 -6.40 1.59
CA ASN A 101 6.92 -6.14 2.65
C ASN A 101 6.34 -6.67 3.97
N GLU A 102 7.18 -7.22 4.84
CA GLU A 102 6.76 -7.54 6.21
C GLU A 102 6.91 -6.32 7.11
N PRO A 103 5.97 -6.07 8.05
CA PRO A 103 6.17 -5.04 9.06
C PRO A 103 7.44 -5.32 9.87
N LEU A 104 8.19 -4.27 10.19
CA LEU A 104 9.49 -4.39 10.87
C LEU A 104 9.53 -3.54 12.13
N LEU A 105 9.91 -4.14 13.26
CA LEU A 105 10.09 -3.38 14.50
C LEU A 105 11.28 -2.43 14.38
N LEU A 106 11.05 -1.12 14.55
CA LEU A 106 12.10 -0.09 14.49
C LEU A 106 12.58 0.37 15.88
N MET A 107 11.70 0.33 16.88
CA MET A 107 12.00 0.78 18.23
C MET A 107 11.22 -0.06 19.25
N ARG A 108 11.88 -0.45 20.33
CA ARG A 108 11.29 -1.12 21.50
C ARG A 108 11.49 -0.23 22.72
N GLY A 109 10.40 0.21 23.34
CA GLY A 109 10.52 1.16 24.43
C GLY A 109 11.22 2.45 23.95
N SER A 110 12.21 2.89 24.73
CA SER A 110 13.12 3.99 24.38
C SER A 110 14.31 3.58 23.47
N THR A 111 14.45 2.30 23.12
CA THR A 111 15.61 1.78 22.38
C THR A 111 15.30 1.65 20.89
N ILE A 112 16.00 2.43 20.07
CA ILE A 112 15.97 2.33 18.61
C ILE A 112 16.81 1.12 18.16
N LEU A 113 16.29 0.35 17.21
CA LEU A 113 16.92 -0.83 16.64
C LEU A 113 17.65 -0.46 15.33
N ASP A 114 18.89 0.01 15.43
CA ASP A 114 19.65 0.53 14.28
C ASP A 114 19.84 -0.49 13.13
N GLU A 115 19.92 -1.78 13.44
CA GLU A 115 19.99 -2.83 12.40
C GLU A 115 18.71 -2.90 11.56
N ASN A 116 17.56 -2.71 12.19
CA ASN A 116 16.27 -2.73 11.51
C ASN A 116 16.03 -1.43 10.74
N LEU A 117 16.51 -0.29 11.24
CA LEU A 117 16.55 0.96 10.47
C LEU A 117 17.32 0.80 9.16
N LYS A 118 18.50 0.17 9.19
CA LYS A 118 19.30 -0.11 7.98
C LYS A 118 18.56 -1.03 7.01
N LYS A 119 17.90 -2.08 7.51
CA LYS A 119 17.11 -3.00 6.67
C LYS A 119 15.93 -2.29 5.99
N ALA A 120 15.27 -1.37 6.69
CA ALA A 120 14.15 -0.59 6.16
C ALA A 120 14.58 0.64 5.34
N ASN A 121 15.89 0.94 5.27
CA ASN A 121 16.41 2.18 4.69
C ASN A 121 15.77 3.45 5.30
N ILE A 122 15.63 3.45 6.62
CA ILE A 122 15.04 4.53 7.43
C ILE A 122 16.14 5.15 8.30
N THR A 123 16.10 6.48 8.46
CA THR A 123 17.02 7.19 9.36
C THR A 123 16.40 7.38 10.75
N ARG A 124 17.22 7.69 11.76
CA ARG A 124 16.69 8.06 13.09
C ARG A 124 15.81 9.31 13.02
N ASP A 125 16.12 10.24 12.12
CA ASP A 125 15.35 11.48 11.95
C ASP A 125 13.94 11.22 11.41
N ASP A 126 13.77 10.20 10.55
CA ASP A 126 12.45 9.75 10.08
C ASP A 126 11.62 9.22 11.25
N VAL A 127 12.23 8.40 12.13
CA VAL A 127 11.58 7.90 13.36
C VAL A 127 11.20 9.07 14.26
N TYR A 128 12.11 10.03 14.49
CA TYR A 128 11.80 11.21 15.30
C TYR A 128 10.73 12.11 14.68
N GLY A 129 10.65 12.18 13.35
CA GLY A 129 9.53 12.81 12.64
C GLY A 129 8.19 12.17 13.01
N LYS A 130 8.15 10.84 13.00
CA LYS A 130 6.94 10.06 13.28
C LYS A 130 6.56 10.04 14.76
N LEU A 131 7.53 10.04 15.67
CA LEU A 131 7.27 10.24 17.11
C LEU A 131 6.62 11.62 17.37
N ARG A 132 7.08 12.68 16.69
CA ARG A 132 6.46 14.01 16.78
C ARG A 132 5.05 14.02 16.19
N GLU A 133 4.85 13.40 15.03
CA GLU A 133 3.53 13.27 14.41
C GLU A 133 2.53 12.56 15.32
N ALA A 134 2.98 11.55 16.07
CA ALA A 134 2.17 10.82 17.04
C ALA A 134 1.94 11.55 18.38
N ASN A 135 2.59 12.69 18.64
CA ASN A 135 2.63 13.34 19.96
C ASN A 135 3.26 12.47 21.06
N ALA A 136 4.23 11.62 20.72
CA ALA A 136 5.08 10.96 21.70
C ALA A 136 6.06 11.99 22.28
N LEU A 137 5.77 12.49 23.49
CA LEU A 137 6.50 13.63 24.07
C LEU A 137 7.87 13.23 24.61
N ASN A 138 7.99 12.00 25.10
CA ASN A 138 9.21 11.46 25.69
C ASN A 138 9.44 10.03 25.20
N ALA A 139 10.70 9.63 25.05
CA ALA A 139 11.06 8.28 24.62
C ALA A 139 10.52 7.19 25.56
N ASP A 140 10.38 7.50 26.86
CA ASP A 140 9.87 6.55 27.86
C ASP A 140 8.37 6.24 27.71
N GLN A 141 7.62 7.06 26.98
CA GLN A 141 6.21 6.81 26.66
C GLN A 141 6.05 5.85 25.49
N VAL A 142 7.09 5.68 24.67
CA VAL A 142 7.05 4.85 23.47
C VAL A 142 7.10 3.39 23.90
N LEU A 143 6.16 2.59 23.41
CA LEU A 143 6.10 1.15 23.65
C LEU A 143 6.72 0.39 22.47
N ALA A 144 6.33 0.78 21.26
CA ALA A 144 6.86 0.20 20.03
C ALA A 144 6.76 1.19 18.87
N VAL A 145 7.69 1.10 17.94
CA VAL A 145 7.60 1.76 16.62
C VAL A 145 7.75 0.70 15.55
N VAL A 146 6.81 0.63 14.62
CA VAL A 146 6.74 -0.40 13.57
C VAL A 146 6.74 0.27 12.21
N PHE A 147 7.63 -0.18 11.32
CA PHE A 147 7.57 0.15 9.90
C PHE A 147 6.55 -0.74 9.23
N GLU A 148 5.51 -0.16 8.65
CA GLU A 148 4.39 -0.88 8.06
C GLU A 148 4.65 -1.25 6.61
N THR A 149 3.90 -2.23 6.11
CA THR A 149 3.99 -2.69 4.70
C THR A 149 3.65 -1.60 3.69
N THR A 150 2.93 -0.57 4.13
CA THR A 150 2.56 0.62 3.35
C THR A 150 3.71 1.62 3.22
N GLY A 151 4.82 1.42 3.94
CA GLY A 151 5.93 2.38 4.02
C GLY A 151 5.71 3.50 5.04
N ASP A 152 4.65 3.42 5.84
CA ASP A 152 4.40 4.34 6.94
C ASP A 152 5.04 3.80 8.24
N ILE A 153 5.14 4.65 9.26
CA ILE A 153 5.66 4.27 10.56
C ILE A 153 4.54 4.44 11.60
N SER A 154 4.14 3.33 12.21
CA SER A 154 3.20 3.30 13.33
C SER A 154 3.96 3.53 14.63
N VAL A 155 3.49 4.46 15.45
CA VAL A 155 4.01 4.72 16.80
C VAL A 155 2.95 4.32 17.82
N LEU A 156 3.31 3.38 18.70
CA LEU A 156 2.50 3.02 19.86
C LEU A 156 3.14 3.64 21.10
N HIS A 157 2.43 4.56 21.73
CA HIS A 157 2.88 5.23 22.95
C HIS A 157 1.74 5.36 23.96
N SER A 158 2.08 5.42 25.23
CA SER A 158 1.12 5.59 26.33
C SER A 158 1.72 6.46 27.42
N ALA A 159 0.88 7.29 28.05
CA ALA A 159 1.26 7.98 29.29
C ALA A 159 1.10 7.08 30.52
N ASP A 160 0.36 5.98 30.40
CA ASP A 160 0.21 4.95 31.44
C ASP A 160 1.44 4.02 31.44
N PRO A 161 2.25 3.99 32.51
CA PRO A 161 3.40 3.11 32.63
C PRO A 161 3.05 1.62 32.61
N ASP A 162 1.82 1.26 32.98
CA ASP A 162 1.35 -0.12 33.06
C ASP A 162 0.68 -0.60 31.76
N ALA A 163 0.67 0.24 30.72
CA ALA A 163 0.11 -0.10 29.42
C ALA A 163 0.74 -1.38 28.86
N LYS A 164 -0.12 -2.30 28.39
CA LYS A 164 0.30 -3.58 27.84
C LYS A 164 0.00 -3.61 26.35
N LEU A 165 0.99 -4.06 25.58
CA LEU A 165 0.82 -4.43 24.18
C LEU A 165 0.16 -5.80 24.10
N GLU A 166 -0.84 -5.93 23.24
CA GLU A 166 -1.46 -7.21 22.89
C GLU A 166 -0.52 -7.98 21.94
N PRO A 167 0.02 -9.15 22.33
CA PRO A 167 0.98 -9.89 21.51
C PRO A 167 0.45 -10.26 20.13
N ASP A 168 -0.87 -10.48 20.03
CA ASP A 168 -1.53 -10.86 18.78
C ASP A 168 -1.41 -9.80 17.69
N PHE A 169 -1.25 -8.52 18.05
CA PHE A 169 -1.08 -7.42 17.10
C PHE A 169 0.32 -7.40 16.45
N PHE A 170 1.28 -8.13 17.02
CA PHE A 170 2.67 -8.14 16.57
C PHE A 170 3.10 -9.48 15.97
N ARG A 171 2.19 -10.46 15.83
CA ARG A 171 2.50 -11.83 15.32
C ARG A 171 3.17 -11.85 13.94
N ASN A 172 2.91 -10.85 13.11
CA ASN A 172 3.47 -10.70 11.77
C ASN A 172 4.54 -9.61 11.66
N VAL A 173 4.96 -9.02 12.80
CA VAL A 173 5.99 -7.98 12.84
C VAL A 173 7.34 -8.65 13.08
N THR A 174 8.26 -8.50 12.13
CA THR A 174 9.61 -9.04 12.26
C THR A 174 10.38 -8.31 13.36
N GLY A 175 10.98 -9.05 14.29
CA GLY A 175 11.66 -8.49 15.46
C GLY A 175 10.77 -8.31 16.70
N ALA A 176 9.48 -8.64 16.61
CA ALA A 176 8.53 -8.45 17.71
C ALA A 176 8.81 -9.30 18.95
N GLU A 177 9.55 -10.41 18.83
CA GLU A 177 9.99 -11.23 19.96
C GLU A 177 10.72 -10.39 21.02
N GLN A 178 11.48 -9.39 20.57
CA GLN A 178 12.22 -8.49 21.46
C GLN A 178 11.28 -7.67 22.35
N LEU A 179 10.04 -7.38 21.94
CA LEU A 179 9.08 -6.62 22.77
C LEU A 179 8.66 -7.39 24.03
N PHE A 180 8.70 -8.72 23.99
CA PHE A 180 8.10 -9.58 25.02
C PHE A 180 9.13 -10.39 25.84
N GLU A 181 10.38 -10.49 25.38
CA GLU A 181 11.48 -11.22 26.05
C GLU A 181 11.72 -10.84 27.52
N ASN A 182 11.46 -9.58 27.93
CA ASN A 182 11.69 -9.13 29.31
C ASN A 182 10.54 -9.41 30.29
N ARG A 183 9.39 -9.95 29.83
CA ARG A 183 8.23 -10.19 30.72
C ARG A 183 8.22 -11.58 31.38
N GLU A 184 8.84 -12.59 30.77
CA GLU A 184 8.85 -13.95 31.32
C GLU A 184 9.75 -14.11 32.56
N SER A 185 10.77 -13.25 32.71
CA SER A 185 11.65 -13.25 33.89
C SER A 185 11.03 -12.60 35.13
N ALA A 186 10.01 -11.75 34.97
CA ALA A 186 9.37 -10.99 36.05
C ALA A 186 8.12 -11.67 36.63
N SER A 187 7.52 -12.63 35.94
CA SER A 187 6.35 -13.41 36.42
C SER A 187 6.71 -14.73 37.11
N GLY A 188 8.01 -15.03 37.26
CA GLY A 188 8.53 -16.27 37.81
C GLY A 188 9.06 -16.18 39.25
N HIS A 189 8.69 -15.16 40.02
CA HIS A 189 9.06 -15.03 41.44
C HIS A 189 7.82 -14.72 42.29
#